data_AF-A0A819MMZ6-F1
#
_entry.id   AF-A0A819MMZ6-F1
#
_cell.length_a   1.000
_cell.length_b   1.000
_cell.length_c   1.000
_cell.angle_alpha   90.00
_cell.angle_beta   90.00
_cell.angle_gamma   90.00
#
_symmetry.space_group_name_H-M   'P 1'
#
loop_
_entity.id
_entity.type
_entity.pdbx_description
1 polymer ?
#
loop_
_entity_poly.entity_id
_entity_poly.type
_entity_poly.pdbx_seq_one_letter_code
_entity_poly.pdbx_strand_id
1 'polypeptide(L)'
;MAHDELSPSPMLNKVQLSDTEVLYLVERLQMQDHMNPEDIPNTIAELENFYTFLKNNNDAMAVPSPMVDKAWHQHILNTKMYNTFSRQHFGIEILHHAPFWTGNIAEVKARLPVDVEVAVLETYKSIVAMLGIENVNKTVWLIDEVELDRLLRPSARHSEL
;
A
#
# COMPACT_ATOMS: atom_id res chain seq x y z
N MET A 1 -15.75 21.28 -33.92
CA MET A 1 -14.75 20.73 -32.99
C MET A 1 -15.53 20.08 -31.87
N ALA A 2 -15.46 18.75 -31.80
CA ALA A 2 -16.17 17.98 -30.80
C ALA A 2 -15.54 18.24 -29.43
N HIS A 3 -16.39 18.50 -28.43
CA HIS A 3 -15.99 18.44 -27.04
C HIS A 3 -15.75 16.96 -26.71
N ASP A 4 -14.53 16.62 -26.36
CA ASP A 4 -14.21 15.33 -25.75
C ASP A 4 -14.96 15.27 -24.42
N GLU A 5 -16.03 14.49 -24.40
CA GLU A 5 -16.70 14.09 -23.17
C GLU A 5 -15.71 13.24 -22.38
N LEU A 6 -15.33 13.70 -21.18
CA LEU A 6 -14.67 12.89 -20.18
C LEU A 6 -15.53 11.64 -19.95
N SER A 7 -15.12 10.53 -20.54
CA SER A 7 -15.69 9.22 -20.28
C SER A 7 -15.75 9.03 -18.76
N PRO A 8 -16.90 8.64 -18.18
CA PRO A 8 -16.97 8.44 -16.73
C PRO A 8 -15.89 7.44 -16.32
N SER A 9 -15.02 7.84 -15.39
CA SER A 9 -14.01 6.95 -14.82
C SER A 9 -14.69 5.63 -14.44
N PRO A 10 -14.16 4.47 -14.87
CA PRO A 10 -14.77 3.19 -14.55
C PRO A 10 -15.00 3.12 -13.04
N MET A 11 -16.22 2.75 -12.62
CA MET A 11 -16.57 2.69 -11.21
C MET A 11 -15.56 1.82 -10.49
N LEU A 12 -14.72 2.45 -9.66
CA LEU A 12 -13.65 1.77 -8.95
C LEU A 12 -14.25 0.74 -8.01
N ASN A 13 -13.83 -0.52 -8.13
CA ASN A 13 -14.26 -1.56 -7.22
C ASN A 13 -13.51 -1.40 -5.90
N LYS A 14 -14.02 -0.54 -5.02
CA LYS A 14 -13.44 -0.32 -3.69
C LYS A 14 -13.49 -1.59 -2.86
N VAL A 15 -12.40 -1.83 -2.13
CA VAL A 15 -12.33 -2.83 -1.07
C VAL A 15 -12.53 -2.09 0.24
N GLN A 16 -13.44 -2.63 1.07
CA GLN A 16 -13.67 -2.16 2.43
C GLN A 16 -13.68 -3.39 3.32
N LEU A 17 -13.00 -3.30 4.46
CA LEU A 17 -13.00 -4.32 5.48
C LEU A 17 -14.30 -4.24 6.27
N SER A 18 -14.84 -5.38 6.66
CA SER A 18 -15.97 -5.44 7.58
C SER A 18 -15.57 -4.98 8.99
N ASP A 19 -16.55 -4.56 9.79
CA ASP A 19 -16.32 -4.18 11.19
C ASP A 19 -15.58 -5.27 11.98
N THR A 20 -15.84 -6.54 11.68
CA THR A 20 -15.18 -7.68 12.35
C THR A 20 -13.70 -7.77 11.97
N GLU A 21 -13.36 -7.52 10.70
CA GLU A 21 -11.96 -7.47 10.23
C GLU A 21 -11.24 -6.26 10.81
N VAL A 22 -11.89 -5.10 10.84
CA VAL A 22 -11.34 -3.87 11.44
C VAL A 22 -11.05 -4.08 12.93
N LEU A 23 -12.01 -4.61 13.70
CA LEU A 23 -11.81 -4.88 15.13
C LEU A 23 -10.66 -5.85 15.38
N TYR A 24 -10.56 -6.91 14.57
CA TYR A 24 -9.45 -7.86 14.64
C TYR A 24 -8.10 -7.17 14.38
N LEU A 25 -8.00 -6.35 13.32
CA LEU A 25 -6.76 -5.66 12.99
C LEU A 25 -6.36 -4.63 14.05
N VAL A 26 -7.31 -3.88 14.60
CA VAL A 26 -7.05 -2.92 15.70
C VAL A 26 -6.41 -3.64 16.88
N GLU A 27 -7.01 -4.75 17.33
CA GLU A 27 -6.49 -5.53 18.46
C GLU A 27 -5.08 -6.05 18.17
N ARG A 28 -4.86 -6.63 16.99
CA ARG A 28 -3.57 -7.27 16.65
C ARG A 28 -2.45 -6.27 16.42
N LEU A 29 -2.71 -5.18 15.70
CA LEU A 29 -1.72 -4.13 15.45
C LEU A 29 -1.27 -3.47 16.75
N GLN A 30 -2.19 -3.24 17.69
CA GLN A 30 -1.85 -2.68 18.99
C GLN A 30 -1.09 -3.70 19.87
N MET A 31 -1.58 -4.93 19.96
CA MET A 31 -1.10 -5.91 20.95
C MET A 31 0.12 -6.71 20.52
N GLN A 32 0.41 -6.80 19.22
CA GLN A 32 1.49 -7.65 18.69
C GLN A 32 2.58 -6.84 18.01
N ASP A 33 2.19 -5.83 17.23
CA ASP A 33 3.13 -4.95 16.54
C ASP A 33 3.42 -3.67 17.32
N HIS A 34 2.79 -3.49 18.48
CA HIS A 34 2.93 -2.34 19.37
C HIS A 34 2.73 -1.00 18.64
N MET A 35 1.83 -1.00 17.64
CA MET A 35 1.49 0.21 16.89
C MET A 35 0.83 1.25 17.80
N ASN A 36 1.20 2.52 17.63
CA ASN A 36 0.56 3.62 18.34
C ASN A 36 -0.94 3.64 17.97
N PRO A 37 -1.87 3.69 18.94
CA PRO A 37 -3.30 3.74 18.66
C PRO A 37 -3.73 4.85 17.69
N GLU A 38 -3.02 5.96 17.64
CA GLU A 38 -3.29 7.07 16.71
C GLU A 38 -3.00 6.72 15.25
N ASP A 39 -2.10 5.75 15.01
CA ASP A 39 -1.65 5.35 13.67
C ASP A 39 -2.50 4.23 13.06
N ILE A 40 -3.22 3.49 13.91
CA ILE A 40 -4.01 2.32 13.51
C ILE A 40 -5.12 2.69 12.50
N PRO A 41 -5.95 3.74 12.71
CA PRO A 41 -7.00 4.08 11.75
C PRO A 41 -6.45 4.41 10.37
N ASN A 42 -5.34 5.15 10.32
CA ASN A 42 -4.68 5.51 9.07
C ASN A 42 -4.07 4.27 8.38
N THR A 43 -3.49 3.36 9.15
CA THR A 43 -2.94 2.10 8.63
C THR A 43 -4.02 1.23 7.98
N ILE A 44 -5.20 1.13 8.62
CA ILE A 44 -6.33 0.35 8.09
C ILE A 44 -6.87 0.99 6.81
N ALA A 45 -7.04 2.32 6.79
CA ALA A 45 -7.47 3.03 5.59
C ALA A 45 -6.49 2.84 4.41
N GLU A 46 -5.18 2.88 4.67
CA GLU A 46 -4.17 2.63 3.65
C GLU A 46 -4.16 1.17 3.17
N LEU A 47 -4.44 0.21 4.06
CA LEU A 47 -4.59 -1.19 3.67
C LEU A 47 -5.78 -1.38 2.71
N GLU A 48 -6.91 -0.72 2.96
CA GLU A 48 -8.07 -0.74 2.05
C GLU A 48 -7.78 -0.10 0.69
N ASN A 49 -7.05 1.03 0.68
CA ASN A 49 -6.58 1.67 -0.55
C ASN A 49 -5.67 0.74 -1.35
N PHE A 50 -4.75 0.06 -0.66
CA PHE A 50 -3.83 -0.90 -1.27
C PHE A 50 -4.57 -2.12 -1.84
N TYR A 51 -5.51 -2.70 -1.10
CA TYR A 51 -6.34 -3.80 -1.63
C TYR A 51 -7.21 -3.36 -2.80
N THR A 52 -7.74 -2.14 -2.76
CA THR A 52 -8.48 -1.56 -3.88
C THR A 52 -7.58 -1.47 -5.11
N PHE A 53 -6.33 -1.04 -4.95
CA PHE A 53 -5.37 -1.01 -6.04
C PHE A 53 -5.10 -2.40 -6.61
N LEU A 54 -4.81 -3.40 -5.76
CA LEU A 54 -4.64 -4.78 -6.21
C LEU A 54 -5.86 -5.32 -6.96
N LYS A 55 -7.08 -5.03 -6.48
CA LYS A 55 -8.32 -5.51 -7.11
C LYS A 55 -8.54 -4.94 -8.50
N ASN A 56 -8.11 -3.71 -8.72
CA ASN A 56 -8.30 -3.01 -10.00
C ASN A 56 -7.06 -3.11 -10.92
N ASN A 57 -5.94 -3.68 -10.44
CA ASN A 57 -4.70 -3.85 -11.19
C ASN A 57 -4.20 -5.30 -11.05
N ASN A 58 -4.62 -6.15 -11.96
CA ASN A 58 -4.42 -7.60 -11.90
C ASN A 58 -2.97 -8.08 -12.14
N ASP A 59 -2.02 -7.16 -12.36
CA ASP A 59 -0.67 -7.48 -12.88
C ASP A 59 0.46 -6.60 -12.32
N ALA A 60 0.20 -5.80 -11.28
CA ALA A 60 1.22 -4.94 -10.70
C ALA A 60 1.96 -5.67 -9.58
N MET A 61 3.30 -5.73 -9.67
CA MET A 61 4.21 -6.02 -8.55
C MET A 61 4.13 -4.88 -7.51
N ALA A 62 2.95 -4.70 -6.92
CA ALA A 62 2.69 -3.65 -5.95
C ALA A 62 3.47 -3.94 -4.67
N VAL A 63 4.27 -2.97 -4.24
CA VAL A 63 5.04 -3.09 -3.00
C VAL A 63 4.33 -2.29 -1.91
N PRO A 64 3.86 -2.93 -0.82
CA PRO A 64 3.21 -2.23 0.28
C PRO A 64 4.21 -1.37 1.06
N SER A 65 3.73 -0.29 1.68
CA SER A 65 4.51 0.43 2.69
C SER A 65 4.71 -0.45 3.94
N PRO A 66 5.69 -0.16 4.81
CA PRO A 66 5.91 -0.95 6.02
C PRO A 66 4.68 -1.09 6.93
N MET A 67 3.84 -0.05 7.04
CA MET A 67 2.62 -0.11 7.85
C MET A 67 1.55 -0.99 7.21
N VAL A 68 1.37 -0.87 5.89
CA VAL A 68 0.45 -1.75 5.14
C VAL A 68 0.93 -3.20 5.16
N ASP A 69 2.25 -3.44 5.04
CA ASP A 69 2.83 -4.80 5.12
C ASP A 69 2.54 -5.45 6.48
N LYS A 70 2.71 -4.71 7.59
CA LYS A 70 2.36 -5.18 8.95
C LYS A 70 0.88 -5.52 9.07
N ALA A 71 -0.01 -4.62 8.64
CA ALA A 71 -1.45 -4.84 8.74
C ALA A 71 -1.93 -5.98 7.86
N TRP A 72 -1.40 -6.09 6.64
CA TRP A 72 -1.67 -7.22 5.76
C TRP A 72 -1.16 -8.53 6.39
N HIS A 73 0.04 -8.54 6.97
CA HIS A 73 0.57 -9.70 7.68
C HIS A 73 -0.37 -10.16 8.81
N GLN A 74 -0.83 -9.24 9.67
CA GLN A 74 -1.80 -9.58 10.72
C GLN A 74 -3.10 -10.12 10.13
N HIS A 75 -3.60 -9.54 9.02
CA HIS A 75 -4.83 -10.01 8.38
C HIS A 75 -4.72 -11.49 7.96
N ILE A 76 -3.58 -11.88 7.38
CA ILE A 76 -3.32 -13.25 6.90
C ILE A 76 -3.30 -14.28 8.05
N LEU A 77 -2.84 -13.88 9.23
CA LEU A 77 -2.73 -14.79 10.38
C LEU A 77 -4.10 -15.33 10.84
N ASN A 78 -5.19 -14.58 10.61
CA ASN A 78 -6.54 -15.13 10.73
C ASN A 78 -6.96 -15.77 9.40
N THR A 79 -6.40 -16.94 9.13
CA THR A 79 -6.55 -17.65 7.84
C THR A 79 -8.00 -17.84 7.39
N LYS A 80 -8.95 -18.08 8.32
CA LYS A 80 -10.38 -18.23 8.00
C LYS A 80 -11.03 -16.91 7.57
N MET A 81 -10.76 -15.84 8.32
CA MET A 81 -11.21 -14.49 7.98
C MET A 81 -10.62 -14.07 6.63
N TYR A 82 -9.30 -14.25 6.47
CA TYR A 82 -8.58 -13.85 5.27
C TYR A 82 -8.99 -14.63 4.00
N ASN A 83 -9.28 -15.92 4.12
CA ASN A 83 -9.84 -16.70 3.01
C ASN A 83 -11.23 -16.20 2.60
N THR A 84 -12.06 -15.85 3.58
CA THR A 84 -13.40 -15.29 3.32
C THR A 84 -13.27 -13.95 2.59
N PHE A 85 -12.43 -13.05 3.10
CA PHE A 85 -12.07 -11.78 2.48
C PHE A 85 -11.57 -11.93 1.04
N SER A 86 -10.59 -12.82 0.84
CA SER A 86 -9.97 -13.06 -0.49
C SER A 86 -11.01 -13.52 -1.50
N ARG A 87 -11.90 -14.44 -1.11
CA ARG A 87 -12.98 -14.93 -1.99
C ARG A 87 -14.01 -13.85 -2.29
N GLN A 88 -14.36 -13.02 -1.30
CA GLN A 88 -15.36 -11.96 -1.45
C GLN A 88 -14.86 -10.82 -2.35
N HIS A 89 -13.63 -10.36 -2.16
CA HIS A 89 -13.12 -9.18 -2.86
C HIS A 89 -12.39 -9.50 -4.15
N PHE A 90 -11.72 -10.64 -4.24
CA PHE A 90 -10.82 -10.99 -5.35
C PHE A 90 -11.26 -12.25 -6.11
N GLY A 91 -12.25 -13.00 -5.61
CA GLY A 91 -12.71 -14.23 -6.26
C GLY A 91 -11.71 -15.40 -6.22
N ILE A 92 -10.66 -15.29 -5.42
CA ILE A 92 -9.59 -16.30 -5.26
C ILE A 92 -9.56 -16.85 -3.83
N GLU A 93 -8.98 -18.04 -3.64
CA GLU A 93 -8.93 -18.66 -2.30
C GLU A 93 -8.06 -17.86 -1.33
N ILE A 94 -6.86 -17.46 -1.74
CA ILE A 94 -5.93 -16.68 -0.93
C ILE A 94 -5.28 -15.66 -1.85
N LEU A 95 -5.44 -14.37 -1.55
CA LEU A 95 -4.60 -13.35 -2.13
C LEU A 95 -3.19 -13.50 -1.54
N HIS A 96 -2.23 -13.89 -2.38
CA HIS A 96 -0.89 -14.17 -1.92
C HIS A 96 -0.15 -12.88 -1.55
N HIS A 97 0.41 -12.86 -0.35
CA HIS A 97 1.33 -11.84 0.13
C HIS A 97 2.76 -12.34 -0.05
N ALA A 98 3.61 -11.48 -0.62
CA ALA A 98 5.05 -11.66 -0.54
C ALA A 98 5.55 -10.74 0.59
N PRO A 99 6.03 -11.27 1.73
CA PRO A 99 6.48 -10.42 2.82
C PRO A 99 7.70 -9.59 2.39
N PHE A 100 7.54 -8.27 2.41
CA PHE A 100 8.61 -7.34 2.06
C PHE A 100 9.34 -6.82 3.30
N TRP A 101 8.70 -6.74 4.48
CA TRP A 101 9.28 -6.07 5.64
C TRP A 101 9.48 -6.96 6.87
N THR A 102 9.65 -8.27 6.69
CA THR A 102 9.89 -9.23 7.79
C THR A 102 11.34 -9.26 8.31
N GLY A 103 12.12 -8.20 8.09
CA GLY A 103 13.41 -7.98 8.76
C GLY A 103 14.67 -8.40 7.99
N ASN A 104 14.57 -8.95 6.78
CA ASN A 104 15.73 -9.25 5.92
C ASN A 104 15.80 -8.32 4.70
N ILE A 105 16.08 -7.04 4.94
CA ILE A 105 16.19 -6.01 3.90
C ILE A 105 17.18 -6.40 2.78
N ALA A 106 18.22 -7.19 3.10
CA ALA A 106 19.19 -7.67 2.12
C ALA A 106 18.58 -8.65 1.09
N GLU A 107 17.70 -9.56 1.53
CA GLU A 107 17.00 -10.50 0.65
C GLU A 107 15.94 -9.80 -0.21
N VAL A 108 15.28 -8.79 0.35
CA VAL A 108 14.29 -7.96 -0.34
C VAL A 108 14.96 -7.13 -1.44
N LYS A 109 16.11 -6.51 -1.14
CA LYS A 109 16.94 -5.78 -2.12
C LYS A 109 17.48 -6.68 -3.23
N ALA A 110 17.72 -7.96 -2.95
CA ALA A 110 18.19 -8.92 -3.96
C ALA A 110 17.08 -9.41 -4.91
N ARG A 111 15.79 -9.27 -4.53
CA ARG A 111 14.64 -9.74 -5.30
C ARG A 111 14.00 -8.67 -6.18
N LEU A 112 14.21 -7.38 -5.89
CA LEU A 112 13.64 -6.30 -6.68
C LEU A 112 14.65 -5.76 -7.70
N PRO A 113 14.21 -5.49 -8.95
CA PRO A 113 15.06 -4.91 -10.00
C PRO A 113 15.38 -3.42 -9.75
N VAL A 114 14.75 -2.81 -8.74
CA VAL A 114 14.85 -1.40 -8.35
C VAL A 114 14.89 -1.29 -6.82
N ASP A 115 15.36 -0.16 -6.30
CA ASP A 115 15.36 0.11 -4.85
C ASP A 115 13.94 0.01 -4.27
N VAL A 116 13.81 -0.63 -3.10
CA VAL A 116 12.52 -0.91 -2.43
C VAL A 116 11.71 0.37 -2.23
N GLU A 117 12.36 1.45 -1.80
CA GLU A 117 11.75 2.76 -1.58
C GLU A 117 11.16 3.34 -2.88
N VAL A 118 11.86 3.17 -4.01
CA VAL A 118 11.37 3.58 -5.32
C VAL A 118 10.15 2.76 -5.72
N ALA A 119 10.16 1.44 -5.50
CA ALA A 119 9.03 0.58 -5.81
C ALA A 119 7.78 0.91 -4.98
N VAL A 120 7.95 1.19 -3.68
CA VAL A 120 6.87 1.65 -2.80
C VAL A 120 6.33 2.99 -3.30
N LEU A 121 7.20 3.95 -3.61
CA LEU A 121 6.79 5.27 -4.10
C LEU A 121 6.00 5.17 -5.41
N GLU A 122 6.46 4.39 -6.39
CA GLU A 122 5.75 4.20 -7.67
C GLU A 122 4.40 3.49 -7.49
N THR A 123 4.34 2.52 -6.57
CA THR A 123 3.08 1.85 -6.20
C THR A 123 2.07 2.89 -5.69
N TYR A 124 2.48 3.74 -4.76
CA TYR A 124 1.55 4.70 -4.18
C TYR A 124 1.23 5.90 -5.07
N LYS A 125 2.14 6.34 -5.94
CA LYS A 125 1.79 7.28 -7.01
C LYS A 125 0.64 6.74 -7.85
N SER A 126 0.67 5.44 -8.15
CA SER A 126 -0.39 4.75 -8.89
C SER A 126 -1.69 4.65 -8.09
N ILE A 127 -1.62 4.34 -6.79
CA ILE A 127 -2.78 4.34 -5.88
C ILE A 127 -3.44 5.73 -5.86
N VAL A 128 -2.65 6.77 -5.63
CA VAL A 128 -3.11 8.16 -5.50
C VAL A 128 -3.76 8.64 -6.79
N ALA A 129 -3.12 8.38 -7.94
CA ALA A 129 -3.69 8.68 -9.25
C ALA A 129 -5.01 7.93 -9.50
N MET A 130 -5.06 6.63 -9.16
CA MET A 130 -6.25 5.80 -9.33
C MET A 130 -7.42 6.24 -8.43
N LEU A 131 -7.13 6.67 -7.20
CA LEU A 131 -8.13 7.11 -6.23
C LEU A 131 -8.55 8.58 -6.40
N GLY A 132 -7.93 9.32 -7.32
CA GLY A 132 -8.14 10.76 -7.45
C GLY A 132 -7.68 11.55 -6.22
N ILE A 133 -6.73 11.01 -5.46
CA ILE A 133 -6.12 11.71 -4.33
C ILE A 133 -5.13 12.73 -4.91
N GLU A 134 -5.26 13.99 -4.51
CA GLU A 134 -4.49 15.08 -5.14
C GLU A 134 -3.00 15.07 -4.79
N ASN A 135 -2.61 14.39 -3.71
CA ASN A 135 -1.23 14.43 -3.21
C ASN A 135 -0.87 13.13 -2.46
N VAL A 136 0.29 12.56 -2.78
CA VAL A 136 0.83 11.37 -2.10
C VAL A 136 1.10 11.62 -0.61
N ASN A 137 1.35 12.88 -0.21
CA ASN A 137 1.48 13.28 1.20
C ASN A 137 0.15 13.24 1.96
N LYS A 138 -0.99 13.05 1.28
CA LYS A 138 -2.28 12.72 1.91
C LYS A 138 -2.42 11.23 2.21
N THR A 139 -1.52 10.39 1.67
CA THR A 139 -1.34 9.02 2.18
C THR A 139 -0.34 9.08 3.32
N VAL A 140 -0.75 8.62 4.50
CA VAL A 140 -0.12 9.01 5.77
C VAL A 140 1.30 8.43 5.96
N TRP A 141 1.68 7.43 5.18
CA TRP A 141 2.79 6.53 5.55
C TRP A 141 3.89 6.38 4.52
N LEU A 142 3.96 7.24 3.51
CA LEU A 142 4.92 6.95 2.44
C LEU A 142 6.36 7.20 2.84
N ILE A 143 6.73 8.40 3.26
CA ILE A 143 8.12 8.77 3.51
C ILE A 143 8.08 9.99 4.44
N ASP A 144 8.86 10.00 5.53
CA ASP A 144 9.07 11.20 6.37
C ASP A 144 9.41 12.39 5.44
N GLU A 145 8.78 13.56 5.59
CA GLU A 145 8.96 14.71 4.67
C GLU A 145 10.45 15.04 4.43
N VAL A 146 11.29 14.71 5.42
CA VAL A 146 12.75 14.86 5.43
C VAL A 146 13.45 13.95 4.40
N GLU A 147 12.99 12.72 4.18
CA GLU A 147 13.61 11.81 3.20
C GLU A 147 13.17 12.13 1.77
N LEU A 148 11.96 12.65 1.57
CA LEU A 148 11.48 13.07 0.25
C LEU A 148 12.31 14.24 -0.30
N ASP A 149 12.61 15.25 0.53
CA ASP A 149 13.47 16.39 0.11
C ASP A 149 14.92 15.95 -0.16
N ARG A 150 15.38 14.89 0.52
CA ARG A 150 16.71 14.31 0.30
C ARG A 150 16.79 13.51 -1.00
N LEU A 151 15.74 12.77 -1.36
CA LEU A 151 15.67 11.95 -2.57
C LEU A 151 15.32 12.77 -3.83
N LEU A 152 14.61 13.89 -3.67
CA LEU A 152 14.20 14.77 -4.79
C LEU A 152 15.25 15.83 -5.17
N ARG A 153 16.34 15.98 -4.40
CA ARG A 153 17.49 16.78 -4.85
C ARG A 153 18.38 15.89 -5.72
N PRO A 154 18.53 16.18 -7.02
CA PRO A 154 19.61 15.56 -7.77
C PRO A 154 20.90 15.92 -7.06
N SER A 155 21.75 14.92 -6.81
CA SER A 155 23.18 15.14 -6.58
C SER A 155 23.62 16.28 -7.49
N ALA A 156 23.97 17.42 -6.90
CA ALA A 156 24.71 18.45 -7.58
C ALA A 156 26.03 17.79 -7.97
N ARG A 157 26.04 17.13 -9.13
CA ARG A 157 27.27 16.64 -9.73
C ARG A 157 28.07 17.88 -10.04
N HIS A 158 29.22 17.93 -9.38
CA HIS A 158 30.44 18.53 -9.89
C HIS A 158 30.39 18.78 -11.39
N SER A 159 30.27 20.04 -11.74
CA SER A 159 30.70 20.69 -12.98
C SER A 159 30.74 22.15 -12.54
N GLU A 160 31.88 22.82 -12.42
CA GLU A 160 32.91 22.98 -13.43
C GLU A 160 34.24 23.44 -12.79
N LEU A 161 35.33 22.96 -13.41
CA LEU A 161 36.70 23.49 -13.51
C LEU A 161 37.60 23.55 -12.27
#